data_AF-A0A540W505-F1
#
_entry.id   AF-A0A540W505-F1
#
_cell.length_a   1.000
_cell.length_b   1.000
_cell.length_c   1.000
_cell.angle_alpha   90.00
_cell.angle_beta   90.00
_cell.angle_gamma   90.00
#
_symmetry.space_group_name_H-M   'P 1'
#
loop_
_entity.id
_entity.type
_entity.pdbx_description
1 polymer ?
#
loop_
_entity_poly.entity_id
_entity_poly.type
_entity_poly.pdbx_seq_one_letter_code
_entity_poly.pdbx_strand_id
1 'polypeptide(L)'
;MTNTQRSIEDVLPLSPLQHGLLFQTLYDSEGPDVYTVQLAVEMSGTLDTARLRTAAEALLARHPNLRALFVHEGLDQPVQVVRRTVELPWRELDLSDRDVTEAAKAFDALRDEERADRFALDEDVLLRFVLVHLAGGAARLLLTLHHILVDGWSVPILLDDLFELYERRGDATGMRRVAPYRDYLAWLARQDQPAASAAWEAELAGLAEPTLLGAGRQGAAALLPEVHRSALSVGLTEQLAATARSHGWTVNTMVQAAWGLVLGHHLGRTDVVFGGTVSGRPPELPGVESMVGLLINTLPVRVGWQSDERLAELFEAVQQAQSALLPHQHMQLATLQSAAGHGELFDTTLVFENYPVGAADAPQPAGGLRITDLEARDATHYGITLLALPGDQLRFQLAYRPDVVDRTTAARLADWLHRFLTAAAEDPTRPIADVPLLDAGTRHRLLTGWNDTAHPVPEVTLTALLEAAATGSPEAPALLADGESVSYAQLHASANRLARALVERGAGPDRPVAVALHRGGGWWRHCSRCSRRARPTCRSTRSCRPAGSPGCLRAPTRSASWPTGRPPRCCPPGSARSRCCWTAPSWSGSWRCARRARWPTPSAAPRWTRATWRT
;
A
#
# COMPACT_ATOMS: atom_id res chain seq x y z
N MET A 1 -14.71 -27.11 -45.10
CA MET A 1 -13.42 -27.22 -44.41
C MET A 1 -12.55 -26.09 -44.92
N THR A 2 -12.60 -24.94 -44.24
CA THR A 2 -12.07 -23.65 -44.69
C THR A 2 -10.55 -23.55 -44.45
N ASN A 3 -9.90 -22.67 -45.21
CA ASN A 3 -8.44 -22.43 -45.27
C ASN A 3 -7.77 -22.25 -43.87
N THR A 4 -8.56 -21.90 -42.85
CA THR A 4 -8.19 -21.67 -41.46
C THR A 4 -7.66 -22.92 -40.72
N GLN A 5 -8.05 -24.14 -41.10
CA GLN A 5 -7.51 -25.35 -40.44
C GLN A 5 -6.06 -25.67 -40.84
N ARG A 6 -5.55 -25.09 -41.94
CA ARG A 6 -4.15 -25.30 -42.39
C ARG A 6 -3.15 -24.31 -41.77
N SER A 7 -3.63 -23.25 -41.11
CA SER A 7 -2.79 -22.20 -40.49
C SER A 7 -2.54 -22.39 -39.00
N ILE A 8 -3.12 -23.41 -38.35
CA ILE A 8 -2.92 -23.69 -36.92
C ILE A 8 -1.74 -24.67 -36.73
N GLU A 9 -0.88 -24.37 -35.78
CA GLU A 9 0.24 -25.21 -35.34
C GLU A 9 -0.12 -26.00 -34.08
N ASP A 10 -0.70 -25.35 -33.07
CA ASP A 10 -1.10 -25.99 -31.80
C ASP A 10 -2.30 -25.25 -31.18
N VAL A 11 -3.01 -25.94 -30.28
CA VAL A 11 -4.08 -25.35 -29.43
C VAL A 11 -3.80 -25.77 -28.00
N LEU A 12 -3.60 -24.79 -27.12
CA LEU A 12 -3.10 -24.99 -25.77
C LEU A 12 -4.04 -24.34 -24.74
N PRO A 13 -4.11 -24.85 -23.49
CA PRO A 13 -4.79 -24.16 -22.40
C PRO A 13 -4.03 -22.89 -22.00
N LEU A 14 -4.63 -22.00 -21.23
CA LEU A 14 -3.95 -20.83 -20.68
C LEU A 14 -3.24 -21.19 -19.37
N SER A 15 -2.12 -20.51 -19.08
CA SER A 15 -1.55 -20.53 -17.74
C SER A 15 -2.42 -19.73 -16.74
N PRO A 16 -2.27 -19.96 -15.43
CA PRO A 16 -2.96 -19.23 -14.37
C PRO A 16 -2.98 -17.70 -14.56
N LEU A 17 -1.82 -17.10 -14.85
CA LEU A 17 -1.73 -15.65 -15.01
C LEU A 17 -2.29 -15.19 -16.37
N GLN A 18 -2.16 -15.99 -17.44
CA GLN A 18 -2.80 -15.69 -18.72
C GLN A 18 -4.32 -15.58 -18.58
N HIS A 19 -4.97 -16.41 -17.76
CA HIS A 19 -6.40 -16.29 -17.45
C HIS A 19 -6.73 -14.95 -16.79
N GLY A 20 -5.96 -14.54 -15.78
CA GLY A 20 -6.17 -13.27 -15.07
C GLY A 20 -6.04 -12.05 -15.98
N LEU A 21 -4.98 -12.01 -16.80
CA LEU A 21 -4.73 -10.94 -17.76
C LEU A 21 -5.82 -10.89 -18.83
N LEU A 22 -6.20 -12.03 -19.41
CA LEU A 22 -7.29 -12.08 -20.40
C LEU A 22 -8.59 -11.52 -19.82
N PHE A 23 -8.96 -11.93 -18.60
CA PHE A 23 -10.16 -11.42 -17.95
C PHE A 23 -10.12 -9.90 -17.73
N GLN A 24 -9.00 -9.37 -17.24
CA GLN A 24 -8.86 -7.94 -16.98
C GLN A 24 -8.84 -7.10 -18.26
N THR A 25 -8.13 -7.55 -19.31
CA THR A 25 -8.12 -6.88 -20.62
C THR A 25 -9.52 -6.82 -21.24
N LEU A 26 -10.32 -7.88 -21.12
CA LEU A 26 -11.69 -7.93 -21.62
C LEU A 26 -12.68 -7.11 -20.77
N TYR A 27 -12.48 -7.06 -19.45
CA TYR A 27 -13.36 -6.33 -18.54
C TYR A 27 -13.12 -4.82 -18.58
N ASP A 28 -11.87 -4.39 -18.70
CA ASP A 28 -11.48 -2.98 -18.83
C ASP A 28 -11.38 -2.60 -20.32
N SER A 29 -12.54 -2.41 -20.96
CA SER A 29 -12.62 -2.04 -22.38
C SER A 29 -12.41 -0.54 -22.64
N GLU A 30 -12.36 0.30 -21.60
CA GLU A 30 -12.28 1.76 -21.72
C GLU A 30 -10.98 2.33 -21.13
N GLY A 31 -10.01 2.64 -21.99
CA GLY A 31 -8.73 3.22 -21.59
C GLY A 31 -7.54 2.50 -22.22
N PRO A 32 -6.30 2.97 -21.96
CA PRO A 32 -5.09 2.30 -22.42
C PRO A 32 -4.92 0.94 -21.72
N ASP A 33 -4.55 -0.09 -22.48
CA ASP A 33 -4.30 -1.41 -21.92
C ASP A 33 -3.05 -1.37 -21.03
N VAL A 34 -3.23 -1.69 -19.75
CA VAL A 34 -2.15 -1.72 -18.76
C VAL A 34 -1.17 -2.86 -19.03
N TYR A 35 -1.56 -3.89 -19.78
CA TYR A 35 -0.72 -5.03 -20.14
C TYR A 35 0.00 -4.88 -21.47
N THR A 36 -0.12 -3.74 -22.14
CA THR A 36 0.76 -3.38 -23.25
C THR A 36 2.12 -2.95 -22.71
N VAL A 37 3.15 -3.70 -23.08
CA VAL A 37 4.57 -3.49 -22.73
C VAL A 37 5.28 -2.85 -23.91
N GLN A 38 6.13 -1.87 -23.65
CA GLN A 38 6.97 -1.23 -24.65
C GLN A 38 8.45 -1.29 -24.31
N LEU A 39 9.25 -1.81 -25.23
CA LEU A 39 10.71 -1.81 -25.14
C LEU A 39 11.27 -0.90 -26.23
N ALA A 40 12.05 0.11 -25.85
CA ALA A 40 12.77 0.97 -26.77
C ALA A 40 14.25 0.63 -26.72
N VAL A 41 14.79 0.12 -27.82
CA VAL A 41 16.22 -0.19 -27.98
C VAL A 41 16.88 0.93 -28.77
N GLU A 42 17.79 1.67 -28.15
CA GLU A 42 18.57 2.69 -28.84
C GLU A 42 19.83 2.08 -29.46
N MET A 43 20.05 2.39 -30.73
CA MET A 43 21.11 1.82 -31.53
C MET A 43 21.90 2.91 -32.24
N SER A 44 23.21 2.68 -32.36
CA SER A 44 24.13 3.53 -33.11
C SER A 44 25.05 2.70 -34.00
N GLY A 45 25.65 3.36 -35.00
CA GLY A 45 26.58 2.74 -35.94
C GLY A 45 25.91 2.24 -37.21
N THR A 46 26.44 1.17 -37.81
CA THR A 46 25.99 0.70 -39.14
C THR A 46 24.83 -0.28 -39.00
N LEU A 47 23.60 0.23 -39.05
CA LEU A 47 22.38 -0.57 -39.06
C LEU A 47 21.99 -1.01 -40.48
N ASP A 48 21.79 -2.31 -40.68
CA ASP A 48 21.14 -2.87 -41.87
C ASP A 48 19.67 -3.17 -41.55
N THR A 49 18.79 -2.26 -41.96
CA THR A 49 17.35 -2.36 -41.69
C THR A 49 16.72 -3.63 -42.25
N ALA A 50 17.09 -4.04 -43.47
CA ALA A 50 16.53 -5.23 -44.11
C ALA A 50 16.92 -6.50 -43.34
N ARG A 51 18.16 -6.55 -42.86
CA ARG A 51 18.66 -7.63 -42.01
C ARG A 51 17.98 -7.67 -40.65
N LEU A 52 17.71 -6.51 -40.04
CA LEU A 52 16.97 -6.43 -38.77
C LEU A 52 15.53 -6.90 -38.92
N ARG A 53 14.84 -6.49 -39.99
CA ARG A 53 13.50 -7.00 -40.31
C ARG A 53 13.52 -8.52 -40.52
N THR A 54 14.48 -9.04 -41.30
CA THR A 54 14.63 -10.50 -41.53
C THR A 54 14.86 -11.25 -40.20
N ALA A 55 15.64 -10.67 -39.29
CA ALA A 55 15.87 -11.24 -37.96
C ALA A 55 14.60 -11.27 -37.11
N ALA A 56 13.79 -10.20 -37.15
CA ALA A 56 12.50 -10.16 -36.47
C ALA A 56 11.51 -11.19 -37.05
N GLU A 57 11.45 -11.37 -38.37
CA GLU A 57 10.64 -12.41 -39.02
C GLU A 57 11.08 -13.81 -38.56
N ALA A 58 12.39 -14.07 -38.50
CA ALA A 58 12.94 -15.32 -38.00
C ALA A 58 12.67 -15.53 -36.50
N LEU A 59 12.66 -14.46 -35.69
CA LEU A 59 12.32 -14.51 -34.27
C LEU A 59 10.88 -14.98 -34.04
N LEU A 60 9.92 -14.43 -34.79
CA LEU A 60 8.52 -14.87 -34.73
C LEU A 60 8.35 -16.33 -35.17
N ALA A 61 9.08 -16.76 -36.20
CA ALA A 61 9.05 -18.16 -36.63
C ALA A 61 9.61 -19.10 -35.55
N ARG A 62 10.71 -18.68 -34.91
CA ARG A 62 11.46 -19.43 -33.90
C ARG A 62 10.72 -19.60 -32.57
N HIS A 63 9.91 -18.62 -32.17
CA HIS A 63 9.15 -18.65 -30.92
C HIS A 63 7.66 -18.80 -31.17
N PRO A 64 7.09 -20.02 -31.09
CA PRO A 64 5.67 -20.25 -31.37
C PRO A 64 4.74 -19.40 -30.50
N ASN A 65 5.14 -19.12 -29.26
CA ASN A 65 4.32 -18.31 -28.35
C ASN A 65 4.06 -16.89 -28.89
N LEU A 66 4.98 -16.30 -29.66
CA LEU A 66 4.79 -14.97 -30.27
C LEU A 66 3.72 -14.95 -31.37
N ARG A 67 3.30 -16.13 -31.84
CA ARG A 67 2.28 -16.31 -32.88
C ARG A 67 0.92 -16.71 -32.30
N ALA A 68 0.80 -16.76 -30.98
CA ALA A 68 -0.43 -17.13 -30.27
C ALA A 68 -1.47 -15.99 -30.31
N LEU A 69 -2.73 -16.39 -30.39
CA LEU A 69 -3.91 -15.58 -30.12
C LEU A 69 -4.78 -16.30 -29.08
N PHE A 70 -5.70 -15.60 -28.42
CA PHE A 70 -6.47 -16.10 -27.28
C PHE A 70 -7.96 -16.09 -27.61
N VAL A 71 -8.52 -17.27 -27.85
CA VAL A 71 -9.93 -17.44 -28.19
C VAL A 71 -10.72 -17.78 -26.93
N HIS A 72 -11.80 -17.04 -26.68
CA HIS A 72 -12.66 -17.27 -25.51
C HIS A 72 -14.15 -17.37 -25.88
N GLU A 73 -14.59 -16.76 -26.99
CA GLU A 73 -16.00 -16.77 -27.37
C GLU A 73 -16.48 -18.16 -27.80
N GLY A 74 -17.63 -18.58 -27.28
CA GLY A 74 -18.27 -19.84 -27.65
C GLY A 74 -17.56 -21.10 -27.11
N LEU A 75 -16.60 -20.97 -26.20
CA LEU A 75 -15.88 -22.07 -25.56
C LEU A 75 -16.18 -22.14 -24.07
N ASP A 76 -16.14 -23.35 -23.50
CA ASP A 76 -16.30 -23.55 -22.05
C ASP A 76 -15.12 -22.96 -21.26
N GLN A 77 -13.94 -22.94 -21.87
CA GLN A 77 -12.73 -22.33 -21.33
C GLN A 77 -11.94 -21.65 -22.46
N PRO A 78 -11.28 -20.51 -22.19
CA PRO A 78 -10.43 -19.88 -23.18
C PRO A 78 -9.23 -20.79 -23.52
N VAL A 79 -8.78 -20.68 -24.76
CA VAL A 79 -7.61 -21.40 -25.29
C VAL A 79 -6.69 -20.44 -26.01
N GLN A 80 -5.40 -20.77 -26.05
CA GLN A 80 -4.46 -20.09 -26.92
C GLN A 80 -4.25 -20.91 -28.19
N VAL A 81 -4.41 -20.27 -29.34
CA VAL A 81 -4.24 -20.88 -30.67
C VAL A 81 -2.93 -20.37 -31.26
N VAL A 82 -1.98 -21.29 -31.45
CA VAL A 82 -0.68 -20.97 -32.03
C VAL A 82 -0.79 -21.07 -33.55
N ARG A 83 -0.59 -19.94 -34.25
CA ARG A 83 -0.61 -19.90 -35.72
C ARG A 83 0.73 -20.37 -36.29
N ARG A 84 0.72 -21.19 -37.34
CA ARG A 84 1.89 -21.74 -38.06
C ARG A 84 2.75 -20.67 -38.74
N THR A 85 2.14 -19.60 -39.21
CA THR A 85 2.81 -18.46 -39.84
C THR A 85 1.98 -17.21 -39.58
N VAL A 86 2.65 -16.09 -39.35
CA VAL A 86 2.04 -14.76 -39.27
C VAL A 86 2.91 -13.79 -40.05
N GLU A 87 2.30 -12.75 -40.60
CA GLU A 87 3.06 -11.61 -41.16
C GLU A 87 3.57 -10.76 -40.00
N LEU A 88 4.82 -10.29 -40.09
CA LEU A 88 5.43 -9.43 -39.08
C LEU A 88 4.82 -8.02 -39.16
N PRO A 89 4.17 -7.50 -38.11
CA PRO A 89 3.78 -6.10 -38.06
C PRO A 89 5.03 -5.23 -37.88
N TRP A 90 5.47 -4.61 -38.97
CA TRP A 90 6.69 -3.81 -39.04
C TRP A 90 6.41 -2.45 -39.67
N ARG A 91 6.81 -1.38 -38.99
CA ARG A 91 6.74 -0.01 -39.49
C ARG A 91 8.10 0.68 -39.41
N GLU A 92 8.38 1.53 -40.39
CA GLU A 92 9.56 2.40 -40.37
C GLU A 92 9.12 3.86 -40.33
N LEU A 93 9.80 4.66 -39.53
CA LEU A 93 9.57 6.10 -39.42
C LEU A 93 10.90 6.82 -39.53
N ASP A 94 10.98 7.81 -40.41
CA ASP A 94 12.16 8.65 -40.55
C ASP A 94 11.98 9.98 -39.81
N LEU A 95 12.82 10.20 -38.80
CA LEU A 95 12.94 11.45 -38.06
C LEU A 95 14.35 12.06 -38.20
N SER A 96 15.17 11.59 -39.16
CA SER A 96 16.56 12.02 -39.29
C SER A 96 16.73 13.48 -39.67
N ASP A 97 15.71 14.07 -40.30
CA ASP A 97 15.69 15.47 -40.69
C ASP A 97 15.26 16.43 -39.56
N ARG A 98 14.82 15.89 -38.41
CA ARG A 98 14.39 16.69 -37.27
C ARG A 98 15.55 16.98 -36.33
N ASP A 99 15.47 18.09 -35.61
CA ASP A 99 16.40 18.32 -34.51
C ASP A 99 16.20 17.29 -33.37
N VAL A 100 17.22 17.11 -32.54
CA VAL A 100 17.23 16.09 -31.47
C VAL A 100 16.06 16.22 -30.50
N THR A 101 15.65 17.47 -30.18
CA THR A 101 14.56 17.71 -29.22
C THR A 101 13.21 17.42 -29.86
N GLU A 102 13.01 17.80 -31.12
CA GLU A 102 11.81 17.50 -31.89
C GLU A 102 11.66 16.00 -32.15
N ALA A 103 12.76 15.32 -32.49
CA ALA A 103 12.78 13.87 -32.68
C ALA A 103 12.44 13.13 -31.38
N ALA A 104 12.99 13.56 -30.23
CA ALA A 104 12.65 12.98 -28.93
C ALA A 104 11.16 13.15 -28.59
N LYS A 105 10.60 14.35 -28.77
CA LYS A 105 9.16 14.58 -28.56
C LYS A 105 8.29 13.76 -29.51
N ALA A 106 8.68 13.64 -30.78
CA ALA A 106 7.96 12.83 -31.75
C ALA A 106 8.02 11.33 -31.40
N PHE A 107 9.16 10.87 -30.88
CA PHE A 107 9.32 9.50 -30.38
C PHE A 107 8.45 9.25 -29.14
N ASP A 108 8.39 10.18 -28.19
CA ASP A 108 7.49 10.06 -27.03
C ASP A 108 6.02 10.01 -27.46
N ALA A 109 5.61 10.88 -28.39
CA ALA A 109 4.26 10.85 -28.95
C ALA A 109 3.95 9.54 -29.69
N LEU A 110 4.92 9.00 -30.44
CA LEU A 110 4.82 7.69 -31.08
C LEU A 110 4.63 6.58 -30.04
N ARG A 111 5.37 6.60 -28.93
CA ARG A 111 5.20 5.60 -27.85
C ARG A 111 3.79 5.67 -27.29
N ASP A 112 3.26 6.86 -27.06
CA ASP A 112 1.91 7.03 -26.53
C ASP A 112 0.84 6.56 -27.54
N GLU A 113 1.01 6.85 -28.83
CA GLU A 113 0.16 6.36 -29.93
C GLU A 113 0.17 4.83 -30.01
N GLU A 114 1.36 4.23 -30.09
CA GLU A 114 1.55 2.77 -30.13
C GLU A 114 1.10 2.09 -28.83
N ARG A 115 0.98 2.80 -27.71
CA ARG A 115 0.45 2.22 -26.47
C ARG A 115 -1.08 2.30 -26.43
N ALA A 116 -1.65 3.36 -27.01
CA ALA A 116 -3.09 3.59 -27.05
C ALA A 116 -3.82 2.67 -28.03
N ASP A 117 -3.14 2.25 -29.11
CA ASP A 117 -3.66 1.27 -30.06
C ASP A 117 -3.66 -0.15 -29.45
N ARG A 118 -4.82 -0.62 -28.99
CA ARG A 118 -4.93 -1.88 -28.24
C ARG A 118 -4.88 -3.09 -29.17
N PHE A 119 -4.33 -4.19 -28.67
CA PHE A 119 -4.40 -5.48 -29.37
C PHE A 119 -5.76 -6.16 -29.14
N ALA A 120 -6.40 -6.61 -30.22
CA ALA A 120 -7.47 -7.60 -30.17
C ALA A 120 -6.85 -8.99 -29.93
N LEU A 121 -6.98 -9.51 -28.70
CA LEU A 121 -6.26 -10.71 -28.25
C LEU A 121 -6.59 -11.98 -29.06
N ASP A 122 -7.75 -12.02 -29.70
CA ASP A 122 -8.30 -13.14 -30.47
C ASP A 122 -8.01 -13.07 -31.98
N GLU A 123 -7.53 -11.92 -32.48
CA GLU A 123 -7.31 -11.69 -33.93
C GLU A 123 -5.87 -11.26 -34.25
N ASP A 124 -5.32 -10.32 -33.49
CA ASP A 124 -4.08 -9.62 -33.82
C ASP A 124 -2.82 -10.47 -33.63
N VAL A 125 -1.71 -10.03 -34.24
CA VAL A 125 -0.37 -10.42 -33.79
C VAL A 125 -0.01 -9.51 -32.62
N LEU A 126 0.11 -10.09 -31.42
CA LEU A 126 0.25 -9.31 -30.16
C LEU A 126 1.68 -8.79 -29.92
N LEU A 127 2.40 -8.52 -31.00
CA LEU A 127 3.76 -8.01 -31.05
C LEU A 127 3.92 -7.21 -32.35
N ARG A 128 4.44 -5.99 -32.24
CA ARG A 128 4.74 -5.11 -33.37
C ARG A 128 6.07 -4.37 -33.17
N PHE A 129 6.66 -3.97 -34.29
CA PHE A 129 7.94 -3.28 -34.34
C PHE A 129 7.79 -1.96 -35.09
N VAL A 130 8.36 -0.89 -34.51
CA VAL A 130 8.56 0.38 -35.19
C VAL A 130 10.04 0.73 -35.15
N LEU A 131 10.69 0.73 -36.31
CA LEU A 131 12.06 1.22 -36.44
C LEU A 131 12.05 2.72 -36.77
N VAL A 132 12.68 3.51 -35.91
CA VAL A 132 12.75 4.96 -36.03
C VAL A 132 14.17 5.37 -36.39
N HIS A 133 14.34 6.00 -37.54
CA HIS A 133 15.62 6.55 -37.98
C HIS A 133 15.82 7.96 -37.40
N LEU A 134 17.03 8.22 -36.89
CA LEU A 134 17.42 9.49 -36.27
C LEU A 134 18.64 10.09 -36.98
N ALA A 135 18.91 11.36 -36.70
CA ALA A 135 20.03 12.07 -37.28
C ALA A 135 21.37 11.38 -36.95
N GLY A 136 22.34 11.47 -37.88
CA GLY A 136 23.69 10.93 -37.67
C GLY A 136 23.79 9.40 -37.72
N GLY A 137 22.78 8.71 -38.27
CA GLY A 137 22.77 7.25 -38.39
C GLY A 137 22.40 6.52 -37.10
N ALA A 138 21.90 7.22 -36.09
CA ALA A 138 21.29 6.61 -34.92
C ALA A 138 19.89 6.07 -35.28
N ALA A 139 19.43 5.06 -34.53
CA ALA A 139 18.10 4.50 -34.70
C ALA A 139 17.52 4.05 -33.36
N ARG A 140 16.19 3.96 -33.27
CA ARG A 140 15.48 3.38 -32.13
C ARG A 140 14.52 2.31 -32.63
N LEU A 141 14.60 1.11 -32.06
CA LEU A 141 13.61 0.06 -32.30
C LEU A 141 12.62 0.03 -31.14
N LEU A 142 11.37 0.38 -31.42
CA LEU A 142 10.27 0.26 -30.48
C LEU A 142 9.57 -1.09 -30.70
N LEU A 143 9.61 -1.96 -29.70
CA LEU A 143 8.83 -3.18 -29.64
C LEU A 143 7.63 -2.93 -28.74
N THR A 144 6.43 -3.13 -29.27
CA THR A 144 5.19 -3.07 -28.49
C THR A 144 4.56 -4.45 -28.49
N LEU A 145 4.25 -5.01 -27.32
CA LEU A 145 3.71 -6.35 -27.19
C LEU A 145 2.71 -6.46 -26.04
N HIS A 146 1.88 -7.50 -26.05
CA HIS A 146 1.00 -7.79 -24.93
C HIS A 146 1.67 -8.77 -23.93
N HIS A 147 1.63 -8.42 -22.65
CA HIS A 147 2.28 -9.17 -21.57
C HIS A 147 1.75 -10.62 -21.42
N ILE A 148 0.59 -10.93 -22.00
CA ILE A 148 0.04 -12.29 -22.08
C ILE A 148 0.95 -13.28 -22.84
N LEU A 149 1.83 -12.77 -23.72
CA LEU A 149 2.77 -13.57 -24.50
C LEU A 149 4.10 -13.83 -23.79
N VAL A 150 4.57 -12.89 -22.99
CA VAL A 150 5.95 -12.91 -22.47
C VAL A 150 6.01 -12.29 -21.10
N ASP A 151 6.92 -12.77 -20.27
CA ASP A 151 7.26 -12.15 -19.00
C ASP A 151 8.57 -11.34 -19.06
N GLY A 152 8.86 -10.58 -18.01
CA GLY A 152 10.10 -9.80 -17.93
C GLY A 152 11.37 -10.65 -18.05
N TRP A 153 11.35 -11.91 -17.60
CA TRP A 153 12.45 -12.86 -17.79
C TRP A 153 12.64 -13.25 -19.26
N SER A 154 11.56 -13.31 -20.03
CA SER A 154 11.58 -13.63 -21.46
C SER A 154 12.13 -12.48 -22.31
N VAL A 155 12.07 -11.24 -21.82
CA VAL A 155 12.49 -10.04 -22.58
C VAL A 155 13.97 -10.07 -22.95
N PRO A 156 14.93 -10.26 -22.02
CA PRO A 156 16.34 -10.38 -22.38
C PRO A 156 16.62 -11.52 -23.37
N ILE A 157 15.97 -12.67 -23.19
CA ILE A 157 16.10 -13.84 -24.08
C ILE A 157 15.65 -13.49 -25.51
N LEU A 158 14.56 -12.75 -25.65
CA LEU A 158 14.06 -12.31 -26.95
C LEU A 158 15.01 -11.32 -27.63
N LEU A 159 15.60 -10.40 -26.87
CA LEU A 159 16.58 -9.46 -27.41
C LEU A 159 17.86 -10.18 -27.83
N ASP A 160 18.36 -11.12 -27.03
CA ASP A 160 19.52 -11.95 -27.37
C ASP A 160 19.28 -12.74 -28.66
N ASP A 161 18.15 -13.44 -28.76
CA ASP A 161 17.79 -14.18 -29.97
C ASP A 161 17.61 -13.24 -31.19
N LEU A 162 17.03 -12.06 -31.02
CA LEU A 162 16.84 -11.08 -32.11
C LEU A 162 18.20 -10.63 -32.68
N PHE A 163 19.15 -10.27 -31.82
CA PHE A 163 20.45 -9.78 -32.27
C PHE A 163 21.39 -10.91 -32.73
N GLU A 164 21.27 -12.12 -32.17
CA GLU A 164 21.95 -13.30 -32.75
C GLU A 164 21.39 -13.62 -34.15
N LEU A 165 20.07 -13.56 -34.34
CA LEU A 165 19.44 -13.73 -35.65
C LEU A 165 19.84 -12.62 -36.62
N TYR A 166 19.98 -11.37 -36.14
CA TYR A 166 20.54 -10.29 -36.92
C TYR A 166 21.92 -10.67 -37.42
N GLU A 167 22.84 -11.07 -36.54
CA GLU A 167 24.18 -11.53 -36.91
C GLU A 167 24.17 -12.69 -37.92
N ARG A 168 23.22 -13.62 -37.79
CA ARG A 168 23.09 -14.78 -38.67
C ARG A 168 22.25 -14.52 -39.93
N ARG A 169 21.81 -13.28 -40.17
CA ARG A 169 20.94 -12.89 -41.31
C ARG A 169 19.64 -13.71 -41.36
N GLY A 170 19.06 -13.97 -40.20
CA GLY A 170 17.82 -14.74 -40.03
C GLY A 170 18.01 -16.26 -40.03
N ASP A 171 19.24 -16.77 -40.20
CA ASP A 171 19.49 -18.21 -40.14
C ASP A 171 19.55 -18.71 -38.68
N ALA A 172 18.50 -19.42 -38.27
CA ALA A 172 18.42 -20.04 -36.95
C ALA A 172 19.20 -21.36 -36.83
N THR A 173 19.85 -21.83 -37.90
CA THR A 173 20.57 -23.10 -37.91
C THR A 173 21.70 -23.11 -36.88
N GLY A 174 21.70 -24.12 -36.00
CA GLY A 174 22.72 -24.29 -34.98
C GLY A 174 22.58 -23.37 -33.76
N MET A 175 21.58 -22.48 -33.71
CA MET A 175 21.21 -21.79 -32.47
C MET A 175 20.67 -22.79 -31.43
N ARG A 176 20.74 -22.41 -30.15
CA ARG A 176 20.17 -23.21 -29.05
C ARG A 176 18.70 -23.56 -29.34
N ARG A 177 18.26 -24.78 -29.00
CA ARG A 177 16.85 -25.15 -29.15
C ARG A 177 16.00 -24.40 -28.12
N VAL A 178 14.89 -23.80 -28.57
CA VAL A 178 13.88 -23.18 -27.70
C VAL A 178 13.09 -24.29 -26.98
N ALA A 179 12.98 -24.19 -25.66
CA ALA A 179 12.11 -25.05 -24.88
C ALA A 179 10.64 -24.67 -25.17
N PRO A 180 9.78 -25.61 -25.58
CA PRO A 180 8.44 -25.25 -26.03
C PRO A 180 7.53 -24.96 -24.83
N TYR A 181 6.78 -23.85 -24.89
CA TYR A 181 5.86 -23.43 -23.82
C TYR A 181 4.80 -24.48 -23.46
N ARG A 182 4.43 -25.33 -24.42
CA ARG A 182 3.53 -26.48 -24.18
C ARG A 182 4.02 -27.44 -23.10
N ASP A 183 5.33 -27.58 -22.91
CA ASP A 183 5.90 -28.47 -21.90
C ASP A 183 5.70 -27.90 -20.49
N TYR A 184 5.72 -26.57 -20.35
CA TYR A 184 5.33 -25.89 -19.11
C TYR A 184 3.84 -26.07 -18.80
N LEU A 185 2.96 -25.91 -19.78
CA LEU A 185 1.53 -26.14 -19.59
C LEU A 185 1.22 -27.60 -19.26
N ALA A 186 1.93 -28.54 -19.89
CA ALA A 186 1.83 -29.96 -19.54
C ALA A 186 2.36 -30.26 -18.14
N TRP A 187 3.41 -29.56 -17.69
CA TRP A 187 3.89 -29.63 -16.30
C TRP A 187 2.83 -29.08 -15.33
N LEU A 188 2.22 -27.93 -15.61
CA LEU A 188 1.14 -27.35 -14.81
C LEU A 188 -0.05 -28.32 -14.64
N ALA A 189 -0.45 -29.00 -15.72
CA ALA A 189 -1.56 -29.95 -15.70
C ALA A 189 -1.30 -31.20 -14.81
N ARG A 190 -0.03 -31.47 -14.45
CA ARG A 190 0.35 -32.60 -13.59
C ARG A 190 0.47 -32.23 -12.11
N GLN A 191 0.29 -30.96 -11.75
CA GLN A 191 0.46 -30.52 -10.37
C GLN A 191 -0.70 -31.00 -9.47
N ASP A 192 -0.39 -31.28 -8.20
CA ASP A 192 -1.37 -31.69 -7.19
C ASP A 192 -2.15 -30.46 -6.69
N GLN A 193 -3.25 -30.17 -7.38
CA GLN A 193 -4.12 -29.04 -7.07
C GLN A 193 -4.71 -29.12 -5.65
N PRO A 194 -5.26 -30.26 -5.16
CA PRO A 194 -5.71 -30.36 -3.77
C PRO A 194 -4.63 -30.08 -2.73
N ALA A 195 -3.41 -30.59 -2.91
CA ALA A 195 -2.31 -30.32 -1.99
C ALA A 195 -1.91 -28.84 -2.00
N ALA A 196 -1.85 -28.21 -3.19
CA ALA A 196 -1.57 -26.79 -3.32
C ALA A 196 -2.65 -25.93 -2.67
N SER A 197 -3.93 -26.23 -2.89
CA SER A 197 -5.05 -25.55 -2.22
C SER A 197 -4.93 -25.63 -0.70
N ALA A 198 -4.69 -26.82 -0.14
CA ALA A 198 -4.58 -27.00 1.30
C ALA A 198 -3.39 -26.21 1.91
N ALA A 199 -2.25 -26.16 1.21
CA ALA A 199 -1.10 -25.39 1.65
C ALA A 199 -1.39 -23.88 1.69
N TRP A 200 -2.05 -23.35 0.65
CA TRP A 200 -2.43 -21.94 0.60
C TRP A 200 -3.55 -21.57 1.57
N GLU A 201 -4.53 -22.46 1.77
CA GLU A 201 -5.56 -22.27 2.79
C GLU A 201 -4.93 -22.19 4.19
N ALA A 202 -3.92 -23.00 4.48
CA ALA A 202 -3.18 -22.94 5.73
C ALA A 202 -2.39 -21.62 5.89
N GLU A 203 -1.71 -21.16 4.84
CA GLU A 203 -0.96 -19.89 4.85
C GLU A 203 -1.89 -18.67 5.08
N LEU A 204 -3.03 -18.64 4.40
CA LEU A 204 -3.97 -17.53 4.45
C LEU A 204 -4.97 -17.64 5.62
N ALA A 205 -4.90 -18.72 6.41
CA ALA A 205 -5.80 -18.95 7.53
C ALA A 205 -5.74 -17.82 8.56
N GLY A 206 -6.92 -17.30 8.94
CA GLY A 206 -7.02 -16.24 9.94
C GLY A 206 -6.66 -14.84 9.44
N LEU A 207 -6.45 -14.65 8.13
CA LEU A 207 -6.32 -13.31 7.54
C LEU A 207 -7.64 -12.54 7.71
N ALA A 208 -7.65 -11.55 8.60
CA ALA A 208 -8.87 -10.86 9.00
C ALA A 208 -9.46 -9.98 7.90
N GLU A 209 -8.60 -9.28 7.15
CA GLU A 209 -9.01 -8.34 6.10
C GLU A 209 -7.89 -8.14 5.07
N PRO A 210 -8.25 -7.79 3.82
CA PRO A 210 -7.27 -7.50 2.79
C PRO A 210 -6.44 -6.25 3.12
N THR A 211 -5.30 -6.09 2.46
CA THR A 211 -4.41 -4.95 2.61
C THR A 211 -4.56 -4.02 1.41
N LEU A 212 -5.43 -3.01 1.55
CA LEU A 212 -5.79 -2.09 0.47
C LEU A 212 -5.45 -0.65 0.88
N LEU A 213 -4.49 -0.04 0.19
CA LEU A 213 -4.12 1.37 0.38
C LEU A 213 -5.12 2.34 -0.27
N GLY A 214 -5.80 1.89 -1.32
CA GLY A 214 -6.80 2.63 -2.08
C GLY A 214 -8.24 2.41 -1.62
N ALA A 215 -8.46 1.75 -0.47
CA ALA A 215 -9.80 1.46 0.04
C ALA A 215 -10.71 2.71 0.03
N GLY A 216 -11.80 2.67 -0.73
CA GLY A 216 -12.75 3.78 -0.87
C GLY A 216 -12.46 4.79 -1.99
N ARG A 217 -11.45 4.56 -2.84
CA ARG A 217 -11.11 5.40 -4.00
C ARG A 217 -11.38 4.72 -5.36
N GLN A 218 -12.14 3.62 -5.35
CA GLN A 218 -12.55 2.89 -6.55
C GLN A 218 -13.42 3.78 -7.46
N GLY A 219 -13.06 3.88 -8.75
CA GLY A 219 -13.82 4.60 -9.79
C GLY A 219 -13.24 5.94 -10.27
N ALA A 220 -12.06 6.34 -9.79
CA ALA A 220 -11.30 7.40 -10.48
C ALA A 220 -10.71 6.85 -11.78
N ALA A 221 -10.79 7.61 -12.88
CA ALA A 221 -10.10 7.27 -14.12
C ALA A 221 -8.64 6.93 -13.82
N ALA A 222 -8.13 5.84 -14.38
CA ALA A 222 -6.76 5.39 -14.15
C ALA A 222 -5.78 6.51 -14.53
N LEU A 223 -5.17 7.13 -13.52
CA LEU A 223 -4.07 8.05 -13.75
C LEU A 223 -2.83 7.24 -14.08
N LEU A 224 -1.98 7.78 -14.96
CA LEU A 224 -0.66 7.20 -15.19
C LEU A 224 0.12 7.15 -13.87
N PRO A 225 0.79 6.02 -13.55
CA PRO A 225 1.61 5.93 -12.36
C PRO A 225 2.72 6.98 -12.34
N GLU A 226 2.94 7.63 -11.20
CA GLU A 226 4.17 8.35 -10.93
C GLU A 226 5.22 7.38 -10.36
N VAL A 227 6.51 7.66 -10.56
CA VAL A 227 7.59 6.79 -10.07
C VAL A 227 8.49 7.55 -9.10
N HIS A 228 8.64 7.03 -7.89
CA HIS A 228 9.66 7.45 -6.93
C HIS A 228 10.85 6.49 -7.01
N ARG A 229 12.03 7.01 -7.36
CA ARG A 229 13.27 6.22 -7.48
C ARG A 229 14.19 6.47 -6.30
N SER A 230 14.77 5.41 -5.76
CA SER A 230 15.74 5.46 -4.67
C SER A 230 16.74 4.30 -4.79
N ALA A 231 17.84 4.34 -4.05
CA ALA A 231 18.82 3.25 -4.01
C ALA A 231 19.53 3.20 -2.66
N LEU A 232 19.92 2.00 -2.23
CA LEU A 232 20.83 1.84 -1.11
C LEU A 232 22.26 2.22 -1.55
N SER A 233 23.11 2.61 -0.59
CA SER A 233 24.53 2.76 -0.89
C SER A 233 25.15 1.41 -1.27
N VAL A 234 26.27 1.42 -1.98
CA VAL A 234 27.01 0.18 -2.34
C VAL A 234 27.35 -0.61 -1.07
N GLY A 235 27.94 0.05 -0.06
CA GLY A 235 28.32 -0.60 1.19
C GLY A 235 27.13 -1.20 1.96
N LEU A 236 25.98 -0.51 1.97
CA LEU A 236 24.77 -1.07 2.60
C LEU A 236 24.21 -2.26 1.80
N THR A 237 24.28 -2.21 0.46
CA THR A 237 23.86 -3.32 -0.41
C THR A 237 24.71 -4.56 -0.16
N GLU A 238 26.03 -4.39 -0.10
CA GLU A 238 26.98 -5.47 0.22
C GLU A 238 26.74 -6.05 1.62
N GLN A 239 26.52 -5.19 2.62
CA GLN A 239 26.25 -5.58 3.99
C GLN A 239 24.93 -6.36 4.09
N LEU A 240 23.86 -5.88 3.45
CA LEU A 240 22.57 -6.56 3.40
C LEU A 240 22.70 -7.96 2.76
N ALA A 241 23.44 -8.06 1.65
CA ALA A 241 23.70 -9.33 0.99
C ALA A 241 24.56 -10.27 1.86
N ALA A 242 25.52 -9.74 2.62
CA ALA A 242 26.31 -10.52 3.56
C ALA A 242 25.46 -11.05 4.73
N THR A 243 24.59 -10.22 5.29
CA THR A 243 23.64 -10.61 6.34
C THR A 243 22.67 -11.68 5.85
N ALA A 244 22.10 -11.51 4.64
CA ALA A 244 21.25 -12.54 4.04
C ALA A 244 21.99 -13.89 3.94
N ARG A 245 23.23 -13.88 3.42
CA ARG A 245 24.05 -15.09 3.30
C ARG A 245 24.39 -15.73 4.64
N SER A 246 24.71 -14.96 5.68
CA SER A 246 25.11 -15.51 6.98
C SER A 246 23.95 -16.19 7.71
N HIS A 247 22.71 -15.80 7.42
CA HIS A 247 21.50 -16.38 7.98
C HIS A 247 20.79 -17.38 7.05
N GLY A 248 21.29 -17.59 5.83
CA GLY A 248 20.65 -18.48 4.85
C GLY A 248 19.35 -17.91 4.24
N TRP A 249 19.17 -16.60 4.29
CA TRP A 249 18.05 -15.91 3.66
C TRP A 249 18.42 -15.39 2.27
N THR A 250 17.41 -14.98 1.50
CA THR A 250 17.63 -14.21 0.27
C THR A 250 17.43 -12.72 0.53
N VAL A 251 18.10 -11.86 -0.25
CA VAL A 251 17.85 -10.41 -0.23
C VAL A 251 16.39 -10.12 -0.55
N ASN A 252 15.78 -10.88 -1.47
CA ASN A 252 14.35 -10.78 -1.79
C ASN A 252 13.48 -10.99 -0.53
N THR A 253 13.75 -12.01 0.28
CA THR A 253 13.04 -12.26 1.54
C THR A 253 13.11 -11.04 2.48
N MET A 254 14.30 -10.46 2.63
CA MET A 254 14.49 -9.28 3.48
C MET A 254 13.70 -8.07 2.94
N VAL A 255 13.68 -7.86 1.62
CA VAL A 255 12.90 -6.78 0.98
C VAL A 255 11.40 -7.02 1.12
N GLN A 256 10.92 -8.25 0.93
CA GLN A 256 9.51 -8.61 1.11
C GLN A 256 9.04 -8.39 2.55
N ALA A 257 9.80 -8.87 3.53
CA ALA A 257 9.46 -8.66 4.94
C ALA A 257 9.52 -7.17 5.33
N ALA A 258 10.55 -6.44 4.89
CA ALA A 258 10.63 -5.00 5.10
C ALA A 258 9.46 -4.25 4.44
N TRP A 259 9.00 -4.67 3.26
CA TRP A 259 7.82 -4.10 2.61
C TRP A 259 6.53 -4.38 3.41
N GLY A 260 6.37 -5.59 3.93
CA GLY A 260 5.28 -5.92 4.86
C GLY A 260 5.28 -5.02 6.11
N LEU A 261 6.45 -4.78 6.71
CA LEU A 261 6.60 -3.85 7.83
C LEU A 261 6.20 -2.41 7.47
N VAL A 262 6.60 -1.93 6.28
CA VAL A 262 6.22 -0.61 5.77
C VAL A 262 4.70 -0.49 5.61
N LEU A 263 4.06 -1.48 4.99
CA LEU A 263 2.61 -1.50 4.78
C LEU A 263 1.85 -1.54 6.09
N GLY A 264 2.21 -2.44 7.01
CA GLY A 264 1.54 -2.52 8.30
C GLY A 264 1.78 -1.28 9.16
N HIS A 265 2.98 -0.68 9.13
CA HIS A 265 3.20 0.60 9.80
C HIS A 265 2.34 1.73 9.22
N HIS A 266 2.20 1.79 7.90
CA HIS A 266 1.35 2.78 7.24
C HIS A 266 -0.15 2.61 7.58
N LEU A 267 -0.61 1.37 7.69
CA LEU A 267 -2.00 1.02 7.96
C LEU A 267 -2.33 0.86 9.46
N GLY A 268 -1.33 0.89 10.35
CA GLY A 268 -1.50 0.62 11.78
C GLY A 268 -1.84 -0.84 12.09
N ARG A 269 -1.31 -1.78 11.30
CA ARG A 269 -1.55 -3.22 11.36
C ARG A 269 -0.24 -4.00 11.53
N THR A 270 -0.35 -5.22 12.05
CA THR A 270 0.79 -6.15 12.20
C THR A 270 0.59 -7.46 11.44
N ASP A 271 -0.46 -7.56 10.62
CA ASP A 271 -0.73 -8.68 9.71
C ASP A 271 -1.24 -8.07 8.39
N VAL A 272 -0.41 -8.16 7.36
CA VAL A 272 -0.66 -7.60 6.03
C VAL A 272 -0.34 -8.61 4.95
N VAL A 273 -0.95 -8.44 3.79
CA VAL A 273 -0.71 -9.25 2.60
C VAL A 273 -0.44 -8.35 1.41
N PHE A 274 0.49 -8.69 0.54
CA PHE A 274 0.73 -7.99 -0.72
C PHE A 274 1.05 -8.99 -1.81
N GLY A 275 1.02 -8.60 -3.08
CA GLY A 275 1.38 -9.51 -4.16
C GLY A 275 2.89 -9.57 -4.35
N GLY A 276 3.47 -10.76 -4.30
CA GLY A 276 4.84 -11.03 -4.72
C GLY A 276 4.84 -11.68 -6.10
N THR A 277 5.73 -11.21 -6.99
CA THR A 277 5.94 -11.87 -8.28
C THR A 277 7.01 -12.96 -8.17
N VAL A 278 6.66 -14.16 -8.61
CA VAL A 278 7.58 -15.31 -8.71
C VAL A 278 7.89 -15.60 -10.17
N SER A 279 9.04 -16.23 -10.44
CA SER A 279 9.47 -16.52 -11.82
C SER A 279 8.57 -17.53 -12.54
N GLY A 280 7.95 -18.46 -11.80
CA GLY A 280 7.17 -19.57 -12.36
C GLY A 280 7.99 -20.51 -13.25
N ARG A 281 9.31 -20.58 -13.04
CA ARG A 281 10.25 -21.42 -13.79
C ARG A 281 10.71 -22.60 -12.93
N PRO A 282 9.96 -23.71 -12.89
CA PRO A 282 10.27 -24.86 -12.02
C PRO A 282 11.59 -25.55 -12.44
N PRO A 283 12.54 -25.78 -11.52
CA PRO A 283 13.85 -26.34 -11.84
C PRO A 283 13.76 -27.79 -12.37
N GLU A 284 12.64 -28.48 -12.14
CA GLU A 284 12.39 -29.83 -12.66
C GLU A 284 12.06 -29.85 -14.15
N LEU A 285 11.78 -28.69 -14.77
CA LEU A 285 11.45 -28.57 -16.19
C LEU A 285 12.70 -28.21 -17.01
N PRO A 286 13.24 -29.14 -17.83
CA PRO A 286 14.47 -28.89 -18.57
C PRO A 286 14.36 -27.72 -19.54
N GLY A 287 15.30 -26.77 -19.45
CA GLY A 287 15.40 -25.63 -20.36
C GLY A 287 14.39 -24.51 -20.10
N VAL A 288 13.66 -24.57 -18.98
CA VAL A 288 12.69 -23.54 -18.58
C VAL A 288 13.32 -22.16 -18.43
N GLU A 289 14.60 -22.06 -18.11
CA GLU A 289 15.34 -20.81 -17.95
C GLU A 289 15.48 -20.03 -19.26
N SER A 290 15.39 -20.75 -20.39
CA SER A 290 15.44 -20.20 -21.76
C SER A 290 14.08 -20.17 -22.46
N MET A 291 13.01 -20.52 -21.75
CA MET A 291 11.66 -20.57 -22.33
C MET A 291 11.07 -19.16 -22.47
N VAL A 292 10.49 -18.86 -23.63
CA VAL A 292 9.75 -17.62 -23.86
C VAL A 292 8.26 -17.89 -23.66
N GLY A 293 7.64 -17.14 -22.74
CA GLY A 293 6.22 -17.26 -22.40
C GLY A 293 5.85 -16.40 -21.19
N LEU A 294 4.57 -16.40 -20.81
CA LEU A 294 4.12 -15.83 -19.53
C LEU A 294 4.20 -16.90 -18.43
N LEU A 295 5.37 -17.03 -17.80
CA LEU A 295 5.61 -18.01 -16.75
C LEU A 295 5.46 -17.42 -15.36
N ILE A 296 5.80 -16.14 -15.19
CA ILE A 296 5.64 -15.46 -13.89
C ILE A 296 4.23 -15.64 -13.32
N ASN A 297 4.13 -15.58 -11.99
CA ASN A 297 2.85 -15.58 -11.30
C ASN A 297 2.88 -14.54 -10.18
N THR A 298 1.70 -14.00 -9.84
CA THR A 298 1.53 -13.06 -8.73
C THR A 298 0.78 -13.76 -7.60
N LEU A 299 1.44 -13.90 -6.46
CA LEU A 299 0.96 -14.68 -5.33
C LEU A 299 0.92 -13.82 -4.06
N PRO A 300 0.00 -14.09 -3.12
CA PRO A 300 -0.01 -13.37 -1.85
C PRO A 300 1.24 -13.70 -1.04
N VAL A 301 1.87 -12.66 -0.52
CA VAL A 301 2.93 -12.70 0.49
C VAL A 301 2.32 -12.11 1.76
N ARG A 302 2.07 -12.97 2.75
CA ARG A 302 1.57 -12.55 4.05
C ARG A 302 2.74 -12.30 4.99
N VAL A 303 2.70 -11.16 5.67
CA VAL A 303 3.71 -10.76 6.65
C VAL A 303 2.98 -10.37 7.92
N GLY A 304 3.11 -11.24 8.93
CA GLY A 304 2.56 -11.05 10.27
C GLY A 304 3.66 -11.01 11.31
N TRP A 305 3.56 -10.12 12.29
CA TRP A 305 4.52 -10.02 13.39
C TRP A 305 3.87 -9.59 14.71
N GLN A 306 4.59 -9.78 15.81
CA GLN A 306 4.27 -9.20 17.13
C GLN A 306 5.22 -8.05 17.49
N SER A 307 4.78 -7.14 18.37
CA SER A 307 5.53 -5.90 18.66
C SER A 307 6.92 -6.11 19.28
N ASP A 308 7.13 -7.22 19.98
CA ASP A 308 8.37 -7.60 20.66
C ASP A 308 9.27 -8.53 19.82
N GLU A 309 8.81 -8.94 18.64
CA GLU A 309 9.53 -9.81 17.72
C GLU A 309 10.73 -9.10 17.09
N ARG A 310 11.79 -9.87 16.81
CA ARG A 310 13.04 -9.37 16.20
C ARG A 310 12.95 -9.42 14.67
N LEU A 311 13.72 -8.57 13.99
CA LEU A 311 13.78 -8.58 12.52
C LEU A 311 14.18 -9.95 11.96
N ALA A 312 15.15 -10.63 12.60
CA ALA A 312 15.61 -11.95 12.22
C ALA A 312 14.51 -13.01 12.28
N GLU A 313 13.68 -12.98 13.33
CA GLU A 313 12.59 -13.94 13.54
C GLU A 313 11.54 -13.78 12.44
N LEU A 314 11.20 -12.53 12.09
CA LEU A 314 10.30 -12.23 10.98
C LEU A 314 10.87 -12.69 9.63
N PHE A 315 12.14 -12.43 9.35
CA PHE A 315 12.76 -12.82 8.09
C PHE A 315 12.85 -14.33 7.95
N GLU A 316 13.14 -15.03 9.04
CA GLU A 316 13.13 -16.49 9.08
C GLU A 316 11.71 -17.03 8.84
N ALA A 317 10.69 -16.46 9.48
CA ALA A 317 9.30 -16.85 9.27
C ALA A 317 8.86 -16.67 7.81
N VAL A 318 9.17 -15.51 7.21
CA VAL A 318 8.86 -15.25 5.79
C VAL A 318 9.65 -16.20 4.87
N GLN A 319 10.93 -16.46 5.15
CA GLN A 319 11.73 -17.43 4.37
C GLN A 319 11.12 -18.83 4.43
N GLN A 320 10.72 -19.29 5.61
CA GLN A 320 10.13 -20.61 5.83
C GLN A 320 8.79 -20.73 5.09
N ALA A 321 7.91 -19.73 5.19
CA ALA A 321 6.64 -19.68 4.47
C ALA A 321 6.84 -19.73 2.94
N GLN A 322 7.73 -18.88 2.40
CA GLN A 322 8.04 -18.86 0.97
C GLN A 322 8.61 -20.21 0.48
N SER A 323 9.45 -20.85 1.30
CA SER A 323 10.05 -22.15 0.96
C SER A 323 9.01 -23.27 0.97
N ALA A 324 8.09 -23.26 1.94
CA ALA A 324 7.00 -24.24 2.04
C ALA A 324 6.01 -24.13 0.88
N LEU A 325 5.79 -22.91 0.36
CA LEU A 325 4.86 -22.65 -0.74
C LEU A 325 5.49 -22.81 -2.12
N LEU A 326 6.81 -22.99 -2.22
CA LEU A 326 7.53 -23.13 -3.50
C LEU A 326 6.91 -24.17 -4.45
N PRO A 327 6.54 -25.39 -4.02
CA PRO A 327 5.90 -26.39 -4.89
C PRO A 327 4.48 -26.00 -5.35
N HIS A 328 3.88 -25.00 -4.70
CA HIS A 328 2.47 -24.61 -4.85
C HIS A 328 2.30 -23.23 -5.50
N GLN A 329 3.38 -22.65 -6.03
CA GLN A 329 3.38 -21.32 -6.67
C GLN A 329 2.63 -21.27 -8.01
N HIS A 330 2.15 -22.41 -8.52
CA HIS A 330 1.38 -22.52 -9.75
C HIS A 330 -0.12 -22.18 -9.57
N MET A 331 -0.57 -21.80 -8.38
CA MET A 331 -1.97 -21.51 -8.10
C MET A 331 -2.44 -20.18 -8.72
N GLN A 332 -3.70 -20.15 -9.15
CA GLN A 332 -4.35 -18.94 -9.65
C GLN A 332 -4.68 -17.98 -8.50
N LEU A 333 -4.31 -16.70 -8.63
CA LEU A 333 -4.60 -15.70 -7.59
C LEU A 333 -6.09 -15.61 -7.24
N ALA A 334 -6.98 -15.71 -8.24
CA ALA A 334 -8.44 -15.72 -8.01
C ALA A 334 -8.89 -16.89 -7.12
N THR A 335 -8.28 -18.07 -7.27
CA THR A 335 -8.53 -19.22 -6.40
C THR A 335 -8.07 -18.93 -4.97
N LEU A 336 -6.91 -18.28 -4.80
CA LEU A 336 -6.37 -17.93 -3.49
C LEU A 336 -7.20 -16.85 -2.78
N GLN A 337 -7.68 -15.84 -3.54
CA GLN A 337 -8.62 -14.82 -3.07
C GLN A 337 -9.90 -15.47 -2.55
N SER A 338 -10.52 -16.33 -3.36
CA SER A 338 -11.73 -17.06 -2.98
C SER A 338 -11.51 -17.95 -1.75
N ALA A 339 -10.38 -18.66 -1.66
CA ALA A 339 -10.05 -19.53 -0.53
C ALA A 339 -9.87 -18.75 0.77
N ALA A 340 -9.28 -17.55 0.70
CA ALA A 340 -9.14 -16.64 1.82
C ALA A 340 -10.47 -15.94 2.22
N GLY A 341 -11.53 -16.10 1.41
CA GLY A 341 -12.84 -15.48 1.66
C GLY A 341 -12.92 -14.00 1.29
N HIS A 342 -12.01 -13.51 0.45
CA HIS A 342 -11.93 -12.09 0.05
C HIS A 342 -12.02 -11.96 -1.48
N GLY A 343 -12.68 -10.90 -1.98
CA GLY A 343 -12.74 -10.64 -3.42
C GLY A 343 -11.43 -10.08 -4.00
N GLU A 344 -10.68 -9.36 -3.17
CA GLU A 344 -9.36 -8.80 -3.48
C GLU A 344 -8.54 -8.90 -2.19
N LEU A 345 -7.29 -9.37 -2.28
CA LEU A 345 -6.40 -9.54 -1.12
C LEU A 345 -5.51 -8.32 -0.89
N PHE A 346 -5.05 -7.69 -1.96
CA PHE A 346 -4.09 -6.60 -1.93
C PHE A 346 -4.21 -5.72 -3.18
N ASP A 347 -3.83 -4.45 -3.04
CA ASP A 347 -3.70 -3.49 -4.14
C ASP A 347 -2.26 -3.00 -4.32
N THR A 348 -1.32 -3.68 -3.67
CA THR A 348 0.11 -3.42 -3.71
C THR A 348 0.88 -4.68 -4.09
N THR A 349 1.89 -4.51 -4.95
CA THR A 349 2.79 -5.60 -5.34
C THR A 349 4.26 -5.25 -5.18
N LEU A 350 5.07 -6.30 -5.08
CA LEU A 350 6.52 -6.28 -5.03
C LEU A 350 7.07 -7.21 -6.10
N VAL A 351 7.91 -6.66 -6.96
CA VAL A 351 8.64 -7.39 -8.00
C VAL A 351 10.13 -7.29 -7.69
N PHE A 352 10.79 -8.43 -7.54
CA PHE A 352 12.25 -8.49 -7.39
C PHE A 352 12.84 -9.00 -8.70
N GLU A 353 13.44 -8.10 -9.49
CA GLU A 353 13.96 -8.47 -10.81
C GLU A 353 15.33 -9.13 -10.70
N ASN A 354 15.35 -10.46 -10.72
CA ASN A 354 16.57 -11.25 -10.72
C ASN A 354 17.18 -11.44 -12.12
N TYR A 355 16.72 -10.72 -13.14
CA TYR A 355 17.18 -10.83 -14.52
C TYR A 355 17.76 -9.49 -15.00
N PRO A 356 18.83 -9.52 -15.80
CA PRO A 356 19.49 -8.30 -16.24
C PRO A 356 18.59 -7.53 -17.23
N VAL A 357 18.21 -6.31 -16.86
CA VAL A 357 17.53 -5.37 -17.75
C VAL A 357 18.29 -4.05 -17.71
N GLY A 358 18.99 -3.73 -18.81
CA GLY A 358 19.69 -2.46 -18.96
C GLY A 358 20.68 -2.47 -20.12
N ALA A 359 21.07 -1.27 -20.56
CA ALA A 359 22.00 -1.08 -21.68
C ALA A 359 23.37 -1.76 -21.49
N ALA A 360 23.84 -1.86 -20.24
CA ALA A 360 25.11 -2.51 -19.90
C ALA A 360 25.07 -4.03 -20.10
N ASP A 361 23.89 -4.63 -19.96
CA ASP A 361 23.66 -6.06 -20.11
C ASP A 361 23.05 -6.43 -21.47
N ALA A 362 22.72 -5.43 -22.29
CA ALA A 362 22.15 -5.64 -23.60
C ALA A 362 23.20 -6.29 -24.53
N PRO A 363 22.79 -7.24 -25.40
CA PRO A 363 23.70 -7.89 -26.34
C PRO A 363 24.36 -6.85 -27.25
N GLN A 364 25.67 -6.99 -27.49
CA GLN A 364 26.40 -6.07 -28.36
C GLN A 364 26.73 -6.76 -29.69
N PRO A 365 25.89 -6.58 -30.72
CA PRO A 365 26.07 -7.28 -31.99
C PRO A 365 27.37 -6.88 -32.69
N ALA A 366 28.03 -7.84 -33.31
CA ALA A 366 29.20 -7.67 -34.14
C ALA A 366 28.86 -6.93 -35.45
N GLY A 367 29.87 -6.31 -36.07
CA GLY A 367 29.72 -5.68 -37.38
C GLY A 367 29.28 -4.21 -37.36
N GLY A 368 29.53 -3.50 -36.26
CA GLY A 368 29.45 -2.03 -36.22
C GLY A 368 28.13 -1.45 -35.72
N LEU A 369 27.13 -2.27 -35.42
CA LEU A 369 25.92 -1.89 -34.68
C LEU A 369 26.22 -1.94 -33.17
N ARG A 370 25.77 -0.95 -32.41
CA ARG A 370 25.92 -0.90 -30.95
C ARG A 370 24.60 -0.55 -30.30
N ILE A 371 24.22 -1.31 -29.27
CA ILE A 371 23.11 -0.95 -28.41
C ILE A 371 23.63 0.06 -27.38
N THR A 372 23.03 1.24 -27.38
CA THR A 372 23.44 2.36 -26.53
C THR A 372 22.52 2.58 -25.34
N ASP A 373 21.25 2.21 -25.48
CA ASP A 373 20.28 2.29 -24.38
C ASP A 373 19.14 1.26 -24.54
N LEU A 374 18.48 0.93 -23.43
CA LEU A 374 17.31 0.07 -23.38
C LEU A 374 16.33 0.62 -22.34
N GLU A 375 15.16 1.04 -22.78
CA GLU A 375 14.08 1.51 -21.91
C GLU A 375 12.85 0.62 -21.98
N ALA A 376 12.39 0.11 -20.84
CA ALA A 376 11.09 -0.55 -20.71
C ALA A 376 10.03 0.42 -20.15
N ARG A 377 8.83 0.40 -20.72
CA ARG A 377 7.62 1.05 -20.19
C ARG A 377 6.54 0.01 -19.98
N ASP A 378 6.37 -0.37 -18.72
CA ASP A 378 5.32 -1.27 -18.25
C ASP A 378 4.37 -0.51 -17.34
N ALA A 379 3.07 -0.77 -17.46
CA ALA A 379 2.10 -0.28 -16.49
C ALA A 379 1.70 -1.42 -15.57
N THR A 380 1.52 -1.11 -14.30
CA THR A 380 0.94 -2.04 -13.34
C THR A 380 -0.46 -1.56 -12.98
N HIS A 381 -1.42 -2.47 -12.95
CA HIS A 381 -2.81 -2.18 -12.61
C HIS A 381 -3.01 -1.93 -11.10
N TYR A 382 -2.02 -2.31 -10.29
CA TYR A 382 -2.00 -2.12 -8.85
C TYR A 382 -1.86 -0.66 -8.45
N GLY A 383 -2.40 -0.30 -7.28
CA GLY A 383 -2.30 1.06 -6.74
C GLY A 383 -0.84 1.46 -6.45
N ILE A 384 -0.02 0.49 -6.03
CA ILE A 384 1.41 0.65 -5.80
C ILE A 384 2.17 -0.61 -6.26
N THR A 385 3.25 -0.43 -7.01
CA THR A 385 4.20 -1.48 -7.35
C THR A 385 5.61 -1.08 -6.90
N LEU A 386 6.21 -1.89 -6.04
CA LEU A 386 7.61 -1.76 -5.64
C LEU A 386 8.48 -2.69 -6.50
N LEU A 387 9.31 -2.10 -7.34
CA LEU A 387 10.34 -2.81 -8.09
C LEU A 387 11.66 -2.75 -7.32
N ALA A 388 12.25 -3.91 -7.00
CA ALA A 388 13.58 -4.05 -6.43
C ALA A 388 14.54 -4.59 -7.48
N LEU A 389 15.60 -3.82 -7.75
CA LEU A 389 16.57 -4.05 -8.82
C LEU A 389 17.95 -4.31 -8.19
N PRO A 390 18.42 -5.57 -8.11
CA PRO A 390 19.75 -5.90 -7.64
C PRO A 390 20.84 -5.36 -8.58
N GLY A 391 22.05 -5.22 -8.05
CA GLY A 391 23.23 -4.69 -8.74
C GLY A 391 24.25 -4.21 -7.71
N ASP A 392 25.25 -3.43 -8.14
CA ASP A 392 26.21 -2.79 -7.22
C ASP A 392 25.51 -1.96 -6.14
N GLN A 393 24.37 -1.38 -6.50
CA GLN A 393 23.42 -0.79 -5.56
C GLN A 393 22.08 -1.50 -5.73
N LEU A 394 21.45 -1.87 -4.61
CA LEU A 394 20.04 -2.28 -4.62
C LEU A 394 19.18 -1.04 -4.86
N ARG A 395 18.63 -0.94 -6.07
CA ARG A 395 17.77 0.19 -6.49
C ARG A 395 16.30 -0.18 -6.31
N PHE A 396 15.49 0.82 -6.00
CA PHE A 396 14.04 0.69 -5.87
C PHE A 396 13.33 1.68 -6.78
N GLN A 397 12.28 1.19 -7.46
CA GLN A 397 11.30 2.04 -8.14
C GLN A 397 9.93 1.78 -7.54
N LEU A 398 9.38 2.79 -6.86
CA LEU A 398 8.02 2.74 -6.34
C LEU A 398 7.12 3.44 -7.35
N ALA A 399 6.46 2.66 -8.21
CA ALA A 399 5.40 3.16 -9.09
C ALA A 399 4.11 3.23 -8.28
N TYR A 400 3.44 4.38 -8.29
CA TYR A 400 2.23 4.59 -7.51
C TYR A 400 1.23 5.46 -8.26
N ARG A 401 -0.04 5.15 -8.06
CA ARG A 401 -1.15 5.97 -8.53
C ARG A 401 -1.35 7.18 -7.61
N PRO A 402 -1.27 8.43 -8.12
CA PRO A 402 -1.45 9.63 -7.30
C PRO A 402 -2.83 9.74 -6.64
N ASP A 403 -3.84 9.09 -7.23
CA ASP A 403 -5.17 9.00 -6.66
C ASP A 403 -5.29 7.92 -5.55
N VAL A 404 -4.29 7.04 -5.38
CA VAL A 404 -4.21 6.09 -4.27
C VAL A 404 -3.37 6.69 -3.13
N VAL A 405 -2.11 7.02 -3.40
CA VAL A 405 -1.20 7.70 -2.47
C VAL A 405 -0.58 8.94 -3.09
N ASP A 406 -0.38 9.99 -2.29
CA ASP A 406 0.31 11.20 -2.76
C ASP A 406 1.84 11.02 -2.78
N ARG A 407 2.53 11.92 -3.49
CA ARG A 407 4.00 11.92 -3.62
C ARG A 407 4.73 11.94 -2.28
N THR A 408 4.19 12.67 -1.30
CA THR A 408 4.77 12.75 0.05
C THR A 408 4.69 11.41 0.77
N THR A 409 3.57 10.69 0.60
CA THR A 409 3.37 9.35 1.15
C THR A 409 4.25 8.34 0.45
N ALA A 410 4.32 8.35 -0.88
CA ALA A 410 5.22 7.47 -1.64
C ALA A 410 6.69 7.62 -1.21
N ALA A 411 7.18 8.87 -1.08
CA ALA A 411 8.53 9.13 -0.60
C ALA A 411 8.76 8.63 0.84
N ARG A 412 7.76 8.76 1.71
CA ARG A 412 7.81 8.27 3.11
C ARG A 412 7.84 6.74 3.16
N LEU A 413 7.06 6.04 2.34
CA LEU A 413 7.08 4.57 2.26
C LEU A 413 8.46 4.08 1.81
N ALA A 414 9.07 4.75 0.82
CA ALA A 414 10.43 4.44 0.38
C ALA A 414 11.49 4.69 1.47
N ASP A 415 11.40 5.80 2.22
CA ASP A 415 12.31 6.08 3.35
C ASP A 415 12.18 5.02 4.46
N TRP A 416 10.96 4.60 4.80
CA TRP A 416 10.76 3.52 5.77
C TRP A 416 11.32 2.17 5.29
N LEU A 417 11.17 1.84 4.00
CA LEU A 417 11.79 0.65 3.42
C LEU A 417 13.32 0.68 3.62
N HIS A 418 13.96 1.81 3.31
CA HIS A 418 15.40 1.98 3.50
C HIS A 418 15.81 1.82 4.96
N ARG A 419 15.03 2.36 5.91
CA ARG A 419 15.32 2.26 7.34
C ARG A 419 15.19 0.84 7.87
N PHE A 420 14.17 0.09 7.47
CA PHE A 420 14.04 -1.32 7.85
C PHE A 420 15.20 -2.15 7.29
N LEU A 421 15.57 -1.95 6.03
CA LEU A 421 16.70 -2.64 5.40
C LEU A 421 18.04 -2.25 6.04
N THR A 422 18.20 -0.97 6.42
CA THR A 422 19.40 -0.51 7.13
C THR A 422 19.49 -1.15 8.52
N ALA A 423 18.41 -1.14 9.29
CA ALA A 423 18.36 -1.79 10.60
C ALA A 423 18.64 -3.29 10.51
N ALA A 424 18.08 -3.96 9.50
CA ALA A 424 18.33 -5.37 9.21
C ALA A 424 19.78 -5.68 8.87
N ALA A 425 20.44 -4.82 8.09
CA ALA A 425 21.84 -4.98 7.73
C ALA A 425 22.78 -4.73 8.93
N GLU A 426 22.45 -3.75 9.78
CA GLU A 426 23.22 -3.39 10.98
C GLU A 426 23.11 -4.42 12.10
N ASP A 427 21.89 -4.78 12.47
CA ASP A 427 21.59 -5.69 13.58
C ASP A 427 20.22 -6.37 13.35
N PRO A 428 20.21 -7.57 12.74
CA PRO A 428 18.97 -8.29 12.51
C PRO A 428 18.33 -8.79 13.82
N THR A 429 19.03 -8.73 14.96
CA THR A 429 18.46 -9.09 16.26
C THR A 429 17.69 -7.94 16.91
N ARG A 430 17.69 -6.73 16.32
CA ARG A 430 16.94 -5.58 16.81
C ARG A 430 15.44 -5.88 16.88
N PRO A 431 14.75 -5.56 17.99
CA PRO A 431 13.29 -5.61 18.06
C PRO A 431 12.66 -4.72 16.99
N ILE A 432 11.59 -5.19 16.34
CA ILE A 432 10.92 -4.45 15.26
C ILE A 432 10.44 -3.07 15.74
N ALA A 433 9.93 -2.98 16.97
CA ALA A 433 9.47 -1.73 17.57
C ALA A 433 10.57 -0.69 17.81
N ASP A 434 11.84 -1.11 17.85
CA ASP A 434 12.99 -0.24 18.12
C ASP A 434 13.63 0.32 16.84
N VAL A 435 13.11 -0.03 15.66
CA VAL A 435 13.61 0.49 14.38
C VAL A 435 13.30 2.00 14.28
N PRO A 436 14.31 2.88 14.09
CA PRO A 436 14.12 4.32 14.07
C PRO A 436 13.53 4.81 12.75
N LEU A 437 12.19 4.78 12.64
CA LEU A 437 11.45 5.17 11.42
C LEU A 437 11.34 6.69 11.18
N LEU A 438 11.54 7.50 12.21
CA LEU A 438 11.47 8.96 12.09
C LEU A 438 12.88 9.53 11.94
N ASP A 439 13.07 10.49 11.02
CA ASP A 439 14.28 11.30 11.01
C ASP A 439 14.38 12.13 12.30
N ALA A 440 15.62 12.50 12.66
CA ALA A 440 15.90 13.21 13.90
C ALA A 440 15.14 14.54 14.02
N GLY A 441 14.94 15.25 12.90
CA GLY A 441 14.22 16.51 12.84
C GLY A 441 12.73 16.35 13.09
N THR A 442 12.10 15.37 12.43
CA THR A 442 10.69 15.03 12.66
C THR A 442 10.47 14.53 14.08
N ARG A 443 11.34 13.65 14.59
CA ARG A 443 11.28 13.18 15.98
C ARG A 443 11.36 14.34 16.96
N HIS A 444 12.31 15.26 16.77
CA HIS A 444 12.43 16.44 17.64
C HIS A 444 11.21 17.36 17.55
N ARG A 445 10.67 17.59 16.35
CA ARG A 445 9.47 18.40 16.16
C ARG A 445 8.26 17.81 16.90
N LEU A 446 8.05 16.49 16.78
CA LEU A 446 6.91 15.80 17.40
C LEU A 446 7.05 15.69 18.93
N LEU A 447 8.24 15.33 19.42
CA LEU A 447 8.46 15.05 20.84
C LEU A 447 8.79 16.30 21.65
N THR A 448 9.49 17.26 21.05
CA THR A 448 9.94 18.47 21.73
C THR A 448 9.23 19.70 21.19
N GLY A 449 9.31 19.99 19.90
CA GLY A 449 8.84 21.26 19.32
C GLY A 449 7.33 21.53 19.55
N TRP A 450 6.48 20.54 19.30
CA TRP A 450 5.04 20.64 19.56
C TRP A 450 4.68 20.58 21.05
N ASN A 451 5.58 20.06 21.88
CA ASN A 451 5.40 19.92 23.32
C ASN A 451 6.20 20.98 24.11
N ASP A 452 6.74 22.02 23.46
CA ASP A 452 7.46 23.11 24.11
C ASP A 452 6.49 24.08 24.79
N THR A 453 5.69 23.54 25.69
CA THR A 453 4.69 24.27 26.49
C THR A 453 5.22 24.58 27.88
N ALA A 454 6.51 24.32 28.13
CA ALA A 454 7.16 24.57 29.41
C ALA A 454 7.26 26.08 29.63
N HIS A 455 6.60 26.57 30.67
CA HIS A 455 6.71 27.96 31.09
C HIS A 455 6.74 28.03 32.61
N PRO A 456 7.41 29.03 33.19
CA PRO A 456 7.40 29.21 34.64
C PRO A 456 5.97 29.42 35.13
N VAL A 457 5.48 28.48 35.93
CA VAL A 457 4.22 28.61 36.67
C VAL A 457 4.58 28.85 38.13
N PRO A 458 4.12 29.95 38.76
CA PRO A 458 4.43 30.21 40.16
C PRO A 458 3.93 29.08 41.06
N GLU A 459 4.73 28.68 42.05
CA GLU A 459 4.34 27.70 43.08
C GLU A 459 3.37 28.32 44.10
N VAL A 460 2.17 28.66 43.62
CA VAL A 460 1.12 29.28 44.41
C VAL A 460 -0.12 28.40 44.41
N THR A 461 -0.86 28.45 45.50
CA THR A 461 -2.15 27.76 45.57
C THR A 461 -3.21 28.57 44.82
N LEU A 462 -4.24 27.91 44.28
CA LEU A 462 -5.45 28.58 43.79
C LEU A 462 -6.04 29.54 44.84
N THR A 463 -5.86 29.19 46.11
CA THR A 463 -6.22 30.03 47.25
C THR A 463 -5.41 31.33 47.26
N ALA A 464 -4.08 31.26 47.22
CA ALA A 464 -3.24 32.45 47.15
C ALA A 464 -3.57 33.32 45.92
N LEU A 465 -3.88 32.72 44.77
CA LEU A 465 -4.28 33.46 43.56
C LEU A 465 -5.57 34.26 43.76
N LEU A 466 -6.67 33.67 44.27
CA LEU A 466 -7.89 34.49 44.50
C LEU A 466 -7.80 35.39 45.75
N GLU A 467 -6.80 35.19 46.63
CA GLU A 467 -6.47 36.16 47.69
C GLU A 467 -5.83 37.40 47.09
N ALA A 468 -4.81 37.22 46.26
CA ALA A 468 -4.16 38.31 45.54
C ALA A 468 -5.17 39.08 44.67
N ALA A 469 -6.09 38.38 43.99
CA ALA A 469 -7.17 39.02 43.23
C ALA A 469 -8.12 39.85 44.13
N ALA A 470 -8.47 39.33 45.32
CA ALA A 470 -9.34 40.05 46.25
C ALA A 470 -8.68 41.24 46.93
N THR A 471 -7.36 41.21 47.13
CA THR A 471 -6.59 42.36 47.63
C THR A 471 -6.33 43.38 46.54
N GLY A 472 -6.04 42.94 45.31
CA GLY A 472 -5.70 43.82 44.18
C GLY A 472 -6.90 44.56 43.59
N SER A 473 -8.12 44.03 43.72
CA SER A 473 -9.34 44.65 43.19
C SER A 473 -10.57 44.35 44.05
N PRO A 474 -10.63 44.84 45.30
CA PRO A 474 -11.63 44.44 46.28
C PRO A 474 -13.08 44.75 45.88
N GLU A 475 -13.31 45.91 45.25
CA GLU A 475 -14.64 46.38 44.84
C GLU A 475 -15.06 45.90 43.44
N ALA A 476 -14.15 45.27 42.69
CA ALA A 476 -14.47 44.78 41.36
C ALA A 476 -15.50 43.63 41.44
N PRO A 477 -16.45 43.56 40.50
CA PRO A 477 -17.44 42.48 40.47
C PRO A 477 -16.74 41.14 40.22
N ALA A 478 -16.88 40.20 41.15
CA ALA A 478 -16.31 38.85 41.06
C ALA A 478 -17.32 37.82 40.55
N LEU A 479 -18.59 37.97 40.91
CA LEU A 479 -19.69 37.08 40.53
C LEU A 479 -20.95 37.90 40.26
N LEU A 480 -21.61 37.60 39.15
CA LEU A 480 -22.91 38.17 38.76
C LEU A 480 -23.93 37.03 38.70
N ALA A 481 -25.08 37.21 39.34
CA ALA A 481 -26.18 36.28 39.24
C ALA A 481 -27.49 36.88 39.73
N ASP A 482 -28.59 36.54 39.05
CA ASP A 482 -29.95 36.98 39.38
C ASP A 482 -30.08 38.50 39.59
N GLY A 483 -29.31 39.29 38.84
CA GLY A 483 -29.29 40.76 38.91
C GLY A 483 -28.45 41.33 40.06
N GLU A 484 -27.87 40.50 40.92
CA GLU A 484 -26.97 40.89 42.00
C GLU A 484 -25.50 40.76 41.58
N SER A 485 -24.67 41.68 42.10
CA SER A 485 -23.22 41.68 41.93
C SER A 485 -22.53 41.50 43.28
N VAL A 486 -21.60 40.54 43.34
CA VAL A 486 -20.77 40.29 44.53
C VAL A 486 -19.35 40.70 44.22
N SER A 487 -18.79 41.60 45.03
CA SER A 487 -17.40 42.04 44.87
C SER A 487 -16.40 40.96 45.29
N TYR A 488 -15.15 41.07 44.83
CA TYR A 488 -14.09 40.14 45.26
C TYR A 488 -13.90 40.13 46.78
N ALA A 489 -14.01 41.28 47.45
CA ALA A 489 -13.91 41.37 48.91
C ALA A 489 -15.06 40.61 49.61
N GLN A 490 -16.29 40.79 49.13
CA GLN A 490 -17.47 40.10 49.66
C GLN A 490 -17.40 38.57 49.43
N LEU A 491 -16.95 38.16 48.24
CA LEU A 491 -16.73 36.76 47.90
C LEU A 491 -15.67 36.12 48.81
N HIS A 492 -14.54 36.80 48.98
CA HIS A 492 -13.43 36.33 49.82
C HIS A 492 -13.85 36.18 51.29
N ALA A 493 -14.50 37.20 51.86
CA ALA A 493 -15.02 37.15 53.22
C ALA A 493 -16.04 36.01 53.40
N SER A 494 -16.93 35.82 52.42
CA SER A 494 -17.91 34.75 52.45
C SER A 494 -17.28 33.36 52.33
N ALA A 495 -16.24 33.19 51.52
CA ALA A 495 -15.54 31.93 51.38
C ALA A 495 -14.80 31.55 52.67
N ASN A 496 -14.14 32.52 53.33
CA ASN A 496 -13.45 32.31 54.60
C ASN A 496 -14.38 31.89 55.74
N ARG A 497 -15.59 32.46 55.81
CA ARG A 497 -16.59 32.05 56.81
C ARG A 497 -16.99 30.59 56.66
N LEU A 498 -17.29 30.14 55.43
CA LEU A 498 -17.64 28.73 55.23
C LEU A 498 -16.44 27.82 55.49
N ALA A 499 -15.25 28.21 55.05
CA ALA A 499 -14.10 27.35 55.21
C ALA A 499 -13.77 27.09 56.69
N ARG A 500 -13.93 28.08 57.58
CA ARG A 500 -13.85 27.88 59.04
C ARG A 500 -14.91 26.91 59.55
N ALA A 501 -16.17 27.07 59.11
CA ALA A 501 -17.26 26.16 59.49
C ALA A 501 -17.05 24.72 59.01
N LEU A 502 -16.34 24.51 57.89
CA LEU A 502 -15.94 23.20 57.38
C LEU A 502 -14.77 22.61 58.18
N VAL A 503 -13.77 23.43 58.54
CA VAL A 503 -12.66 23.01 59.44
C VAL A 503 -13.22 22.52 60.77
N GLU A 504 -14.15 23.24 61.36
CA GLU A 504 -14.84 22.85 62.61
C GLU A 504 -15.58 21.52 62.48
N ARG A 505 -15.97 21.13 61.25
CA ARG A 505 -16.66 19.86 60.94
C ARG A 505 -15.71 18.76 60.47
N GLY A 506 -14.41 18.94 60.65
CA GLY A 506 -13.39 17.93 60.35
C GLY A 506 -12.90 17.90 58.90
N ALA A 507 -13.19 18.94 58.10
CA ALA A 507 -12.52 19.14 56.82
C ALA A 507 -11.05 19.54 57.06
N GLY A 508 -10.15 18.97 56.26
CA GLY A 508 -8.72 19.17 56.39
C GLY A 508 -7.99 18.74 55.12
N PRO A 509 -6.66 18.87 55.08
CA PRO A 509 -5.92 18.65 53.85
C PRO A 509 -6.13 17.23 53.35
N ASP A 510 -6.26 17.09 52.03
CA ASP A 510 -6.47 15.81 51.35
C ASP A 510 -7.74 15.05 51.77
N ARG A 511 -8.67 15.73 52.48
CA ARG A 511 -9.99 15.16 52.79
C ARG A 511 -11.03 15.62 51.79
N PRO A 512 -11.68 14.72 51.04
CA PRO A 512 -12.66 15.16 50.07
C PRO A 512 -13.90 15.74 50.74
N VAL A 513 -14.39 16.89 50.25
CA VAL A 513 -15.69 17.46 50.65
C VAL A 513 -16.66 17.38 49.48
N ALA A 514 -17.80 16.73 49.70
CA ALA A 514 -18.86 16.61 48.70
C ALA A 514 -19.66 17.93 48.61
N VAL A 515 -19.86 18.41 47.39
CA VAL A 515 -20.64 19.63 47.14
C VAL A 515 -21.90 19.26 46.36
N ALA A 516 -23.05 19.35 47.04
CA ALA A 516 -24.38 19.09 46.49
C ALA A 516 -25.25 20.34 46.60
N LEU A 517 -25.39 21.07 45.49
CA LEU A 517 -26.12 22.34 45.43
C LEU A 517 -26.99 22.37 44.17
N HIS A 518 -28.10 23.11 44.22
CA HIS A 518 -28.83 23.52 43.02
C HIS A 518 -28.18 24.77 42.40
N ARG A 519 -28.26 24.91 41.07
CA ARG A 519 -27.81 26.13 40.38
C ARG A 519 -28.95 27.15 40.37
N GLY A 520 -28.81 28.21 41.18
CA GLY A 520 -29.70 29.39 41.25
C GLY A 520 -29.50 30.15 42.58
N GLY A 521 -29.57 31.50 42.57
CA GLY A 521 -29.66 32.49 43.67
C GLY A 521 -28.70 32.47 44.88
N GLY A 522 -28.10 31.31 45.18
CA GLY A 522 -27.22 31.07 46.31
C GLY A 522 -26.05 30.15 45.94
N TRP A 523 -25.83 29.91 44.65
CA TRP A 523 -24.79 28.99 44.15
C TRP A 523 -23.38 29.46 44.54
N TRP A 524 -23.11 30.77 44.55
CA TRP A 524 -21.85 31.34 45.04
C TRP A 524 -21.74 31.39 46.56
N ARG A 525 -22.87 31.35 47.27
CA ARG A 525 -22.82 31.03 48.69
C ARG A 525 -22.37 29.59 48.91
N HIS A 526 -22.00 28.74 47.95
CA HIS A 526 -21.36 27.46 48.27
C HIS A 526 -20.24 26.98 47.32
N CYS A 527 -20.03 27.59 46.13
CA CYS A 527 -19.09 27.02 45.14
C CYS A 527 -17.67 27.62 45.01
N SER A 528 -17.31 28.71 45.69
CA SER A 528 -15.89 29.14 45.83
C SER A 528 -15.24 28.64 47.14
N ARG A 529 -15.85 27.62 47.76
CA ARG A 529 -16.11 27.69 49.19
C ARG A 529 -15.56 26.52 50.02
N CYS A 530 -14.68 25.71 49.42
CA CYS A 530 -14.03 24.59 50.11
C CYS A 530 -12.49 24.67 50.18
N SER A 531 -11.79 25.55 49.46
CA SER A 531 -10.32 25.39 49.33
C SER A 531 -9.45 26.17 50.33
N ARG A 532 -10.01 26.98 51.23
CA ARG A 532 -9.22 27.98 51.96
C ARG A 532 -9.03 27.63 53.44
N ARG A 533 -7.80 27.28 53.81
CA ARG A 533 -7.30 26.73 55.09
C ARG A 533 -7.46 25.23 55.32
N ALA A 534 -8.57 24.61 54.94
CA ALA A 534 -8.70 23.18 55.09
C ALA A 534 -7.95 22.38 54.01
N ARG A 535 -7.64 22.90 52.80
CA ARG A 535 -7.10 22.10 51.66
C ARG A 535 -7.86 20.77 51.30
N PRO A 536 -9.19 20.65 51.41
CA PRO A 536 -9.91 19.47 50.95
C PRO A 536 -10.03 19.42 49.43
N THR A 537 -10.07 18.23 48.84
CA THR A 537 -10.40 18.04 47.43
C THR A 537 -11.92 18.11 47.22
N CYS A 538 -12.42 19.04 46.42
CA CYS A 538 -13.87 19.15 46.17
C CYS A 538 -14.33 18.09 45.17
N ARG A 539 -15.40 17.36 45.49
CA ARG A 539 -16.09 16.50 44.52
C ARG A 539 -17.50 17.02 44.27
N SER A 540 -17.75 17.45 43.04
CA SER A 540 -19.07 17.94 42.61
C SER A 540 -19.99 16.75 42.32
N THR A 541 -21.19 16.78 42.90
CA THR A 541 -22.27 15.85 42.57
C THR A 541 -23.44 16.64 41.97
N ARG A 542 -23.89 16.27 40.76
CA ARG A 542 -25.12 16.86 40.18
C ARG A 542 -26.32 16.44 41.01
N SER A 543 -27.12 17.41 41.47
CA SER A 543 -28.29 17.20 42.31
C SER A 543 -29.45 16.44 41.63
N CYS A 544 -29.41 16.25 40.31
CA CYS A 544 -30.40 15.48 39.55
C CYS A 544 -30.06 13.99 39.36
N ARG A 545 -29.07 13.44 40.08
CA ARG A 545 -28.78 11.99 39.99
C ARG A 545 -29.77 11.19 40.85
N PRO A 546 -30.42 10.13 40.31
CA PRO A 546 -31.28 9.25 41.10
C PRO A 546 -30.47 8.58 42.22
N ALA A 547 -31.06 8.49 43.41
CA ALA A 547 -30.48 7.78 44.54
C ALA A 547 -30.25 6.31 44.17
N GLY A 548 -28.99 5.92 43.94
CA GLY A 548 -28.62 4.57 43.48
C GLY A 548 -27.68 4.51 42.27
N SER A 549 -27.34 5.65 41.66
CA SER A 549 -26.33 5.67 40.59
C SER A 549 -24.94 5.30 41.11
N PRO A 550 -24.15 4.45 40.41
CA PRO A 550 -22.79 4.11 40.82
C PRO A 550 -21.94 5.40 40.76
N GLY A 551 -21.65 5.96 41.93
CA GLY A 551 -21.06 7.29 42.10
C GLY A 551 -21.67 8.14 43.24
N CYS A 552 -22.74 7.69 43.89
CA CYS A 552 -23.17 8.25 45.17
C CYS A 552 -22.16 7.87 46.27
N LEU A 553 -21.30 8.82 46.67
CA LEU A 553 -20.35 8.67 47.78
C LEU A 553 -21.13 8.48 49.09
N ARG A 554 -21.22 7.23 49.57
CA ARG A 554 -21.69 6.90 50.93
C ARG A 554 -20.57 7.19 51.94
N ALA A 555 -20.89 7.89 53.02
CA ALA A 555 -20.02 8.01 54.19
C ALA A 555 -19.97 6.66 54.94
N PRO A 556 -18.84 6.29 55.58
CA PRO A 556 -18.73 5.01 56.27
C PRO A 556 -19.41 5.07 57.65
N THR A 557 -20.46 4.28 57.84
CA THR A 557 -20.97 3.91 59.16
C THR A 557 -20.27 2.62 59.63
N ARG A 558 -19.71 2.64 60.85
CA ARG A 558 -19.12 1.48 61.52
C ARG A 558 -20.20 0.50 62.03
N SER A 559 -19.80 -0.78 62.09
CA SER A 559 -20.41 -1.95 62.78
C SER A 559 -21.68 -2.54 62.12
N ALA A 560 -21.91 -3.85 62.01
CA ALA A 560 -21.35 -5.05 62.65
C ALA A 560 -21.57 -6.32 61.79
N SER A 561 -20.68 -7.32 61.98
CA SER A 561 -20.82 -8.79 61.88
C SER A 561 -21.74 -9.45 60.82
N TRP A 562 -21.13 -10.30 59.98
CA TRP A 562 -21.78 -11.42 59.27
C TRP A 562 -21.92 -12.66 60.18
N PRO A 563 -22.86 -13.59 59.89
CA PRO A 563 -22.40 -14.89 59.38
C PRO A 563 -23.21 -15.46 58.20
N THR A 564 -22.42 -16.08 57.31
CA THR A 564 -22.64 -17.17 56.34
C THR A 564 -23.99 -17.91 56.23
N GLY A 565 -24.42 -18.19 54.99
CA GLY A 565 -25.30 -19.31 54.63
C GLY A 565 -25.81 -19.26 53.17
N ARG A 566 -25.51 -20.29 52.37
CA ARG A 566 -25.69 -20.43 50.90
C ARG A 566 -27.15 -20.78 50.46
N PRO A 567 -27.47 -20.84 49.13
CA PRO A 567 -28.71 -20.38 48.48
C PRO A 567 -29.64 -21.50 47.99
N PRO A 568 -30.76 -21.17 47.31
CA PRO A 568 -31.16 -21.89 46.07
C PRO A 568 -31.82 -20.94 45.04
N ARG A 569 -32.14 -21.24 43.78
CA ARG A 569 -31.92 -22.27 42.74
C ARG A 569 -32.62 -21.68 41.49
N CYS A 570 -32.15 -22.04 40.29
CA CYS A 570 -32.73 -21.62 39.01
C CYS A 570 -34.00 -22.40 38.61
N CYS A 571 -34.67 -21.84 37.58
CA CYS A 571 -35.57 -22.45 36.55
C CYS A 571 -37.05 -21.98 36.60
N PRO A 572 -37.81 -22.02 35.48
CA PRO A 572 -37.66 -21.27 34.20
C PRO A 572 -39.06 -20.75 33.69
N PRO A 573 -39.19 -20.18 32.46
CA PRO A 573 -40.32 -19.33 32.06
C PRO A 573 -41.46 -20.06 31.33
N GLY A 574 -42.69 -19.52 31.43
CA GLY A 574 -43.89 -20.00 30.74
C GLY A 574 -44.84 -18.87 30.36
N SER A 575 -45.21 -18.84 29.09
CA SER A 575 -46.02 -17.91 28.28
C SER A 575 -47.44 -17.55 28.78
N ALA A 576 -47.91 -16.32 28.52
CA ALA A 576 -48.91 -15.99 27.46
C ALA A 576 -49.62 -14.63 27.69
N ARG A 577 -49.55 -13.76 26.65
CA ARG A 577 -50.57 -12.85 26.05
C ARG A 577 -51.86 -12.56 26.88
N SER A 578 -52.43 -11.35 27.00
CA SER A 578 -52.44 -10.14 26.17
C SER A 578 -53.37 -9.03 26.74
N ARG A 579 -53.18 -7.77 26.26
CA ARG A 579 -54.10 -6.58 26.20
C ARG A 579 -54.28 -5.77 27.52
N CYS A 580 -54.23 -4.43 27.59
CA CYS A 580 -54.44 -3.32 26.64
C CYS A 580 -53.48 -2.13 26.87
N CYS A 581 -53.10 -1.46 25.78
CA CYS A 581 -52.42 -0.15 25.70
C CYS A 581 -53.39 1.02 25.91
N TRP A 582 -52.87 2.21 26.31
CA TRP A 582 -52.98 3.52 25.61
C TRP A 582 -51.84 4.44 26.15
N THR A 583 -50.71 4.55 25.43
CA THR A 583 -50.24 5.66 24.55
C THR A 583 -49.54 6.84 25.23
N ALA A 584 -48.26 7.02 24.89
CA ALA A 584 -47.62 8.32 24.62
C ALA A 584 -46.73 8.15 23.36
N PRO A 585 -46.64 9.14 22.45
CA PRO A 585 -46.16 8.91 21.09
C PRO A 585 -44.62 8.99 20.97
N SER A 586 -44.08 8.05 20.22
CA SER A 586 -42.75 8.03 19.65
C SER A 586 -42.66 8.91 18.40
N TRP A 587 -41.55 9.64 18.25
CA TRP A 587 -41.02 10.00 16.94
C TRP A 587 -39.63 9.36 16.79
N SER A 588 -39.57 8.40 15.88
CA SER A 588 -38.38 7.75 15.33
C SER A 588 -37.75 8.62 14.25
N GLY A 589 -36.43 8.78 14.27
CA GLY A 589 -35.71 9.46 13.19
C GLY A 589 -34.21 9.22 13.28
N SER A 590 -33.75 8.26 12.47
CA SER A 590 -32.35 7.93 12.18
C SER A 590 -31.54 9.14 11.69
N TRP A 591 -30.34 9.33 12.25
CA TRP A 591 -29.38 10.30 11.71
C TRP A 591 -28.53 9.67 10.60
N ARG A 592 -28.77 10.11 9.36
CA ARG A 592 -27.81 10.05 8.24
C ARG A 592 -27.09 11.40 8.16
N CYS A 593 -25.77 11.38 8.13
CA CYS A 593 -24.94 12.53 7.77
C CYS A 593 -25.01 12.76 6.25
N ALA A 594 -25.50 13.92 5.83
CA ALA A 594 -25.30 14.45 4.49
C ALA A 594 -24.78 15.90 4.59
N ARG A 595 -23.53 16.09 4.16
CA ARG A 595 -22.91 17.39 3.90
C ARG A 595 -23.44 17.93 2.56
N ARG A 596 -23.94 19.17 2.52
CA ARG A 596 -23.82 20.14 1.40
C ARG A 596 -24.67 21.39 1.66
N ALA A 597 -24.03 22.56 1.79
CA ALA A 597 -24.53 23.88 1.40
C ALA A 597 -23.32 24.84 1.38
N ARG A 598 -22.70 25.05 0.20
CA ARG A 598 -22.77 26.26 -0.64
C ARG A 598 -22.45 27.57 0.08
N TRP A 599 -21.26 28.09 -0.22
CA TRP A 599 -20.79 29.45 0.07
C TRP A 599 -21.33 30.46 -0.97
N PRO A 600 -21.65 31.71 -0.60
CA PRO A 600 -21.72 32.83 -1.54
C PRO A 600 -20.35 33.53 -1.68
N THR A 601 -20.04 33.93 -2.91
CA THR A 601 -18.86 34.70 -3.37
C THR A 601 -18.79 36.14 -2.83
N PRO A 602 -17.59 36.76 -2.74
CA PRO A 602 -17.41 38.13 -2.27
C PRO A 602 -17.40 39.17 -3.40
N SER A 603 -18.06 40.31 -3.19
CA SER A 603 -17.93 41.52 -4.03
C SER A 603 -17.60 42.74 -3.16
N ALA A 604 -16.52 43.45 -3.54
CA ALA A 604 -16.19 44.87 -3.34
C ALA A 604 -16.07 45.47 -1.91
N ALA A 605 -14.81 45.69 -1.48
CA ALA A 605 -14.14 46.91 -0.92
C ALA A 605 -14.87 47.89 0.07
N PRO A 606 -14.17 48.68 0.94
CA PRO A 606 -12.75 49.07 0.87
C PRO A 606 -11.91 49.05 2.18
N ARG A 607 -10.60 48.94 1.94
CA ARG A 607 -9.43 49.51 2.65
C ARG A 607 -9.62 50.14 4.04
N TRP A 608 -8.91 49.56 5.03
CA TRP A 608 -8.14 50.31 6.04
C TRP A 608 -6.77 49.65 6.25
N THR A 609 -5.74 50.49 6.25
CA THR A 609 -4.30 50.19 6.25
C THR A 609 -3.66 50.22 7.65
N ARG A 610 -2.56 49.45 7.80
CA ARG A 610 -1.51 49.47 8.86
C ARG A 610 -1.94 48.89 10.24
N ALA A 611 -1.13 48.14 10.98
CA ALA A 611 0.32 48.19 11.13
C ALA A 611 0.97 46.82 11.44
N THR A 612 2.22 46.71 10.99
CA THR A 612 3.28 45.72 11.26
C THR A 612 3.56 45.48 12.75
N TRP A 613 3.88 44.24 13.12
CA TRP A 613 4.87 43.95 14.17
C TRP A 613 5.81 42.83 13.70
N ARG A 614 7.09 43.20 13.55
CA ARG A 614 8.23 42.30 13.72
C ARG A 614 8.47 42.16 15.22
N THR A 615 8.59 40.94 15.72
CA THR A 615 9.76 40.44 16.46
C THR A 615 9.63 38.93 16.56
#